data_AF-A0A842KG52-F1
#
_entry.id   AF-A0A842KG52-F1
#
_cell.length_a   1.000
_cell.length_b   1.000
_cell.length_c   1.000
_cell.angle_alpha   90.00
_cell.angle_beta   90.00
_cell.angle_gamma   90.00
#
_symmetry.space_group_name_H-M   'P 1'
#
loop_
_entity.id
_entity.type
_entity.pdbx_description
1 polymer ?
#
loop_
_entity_poly.entity_id
_entity_poly.type
_entity_poly.pdbx_seq_one_letter_code
_entity_poly.pdbx_strand_id
1 'polypeptide(L)'
;MMNMIEIPEKIKKEVNKKGGFEKIASMVEKKISKRFVSFIKTIANEKRLKIIYVLDKQRMCVCMLAKLTNSPYSKCSYHISKLKEEGIVKAKKLEILQYIH
;
A
#
# COMPACT_ATOMS: atom_id res chain seq x y z
N MET A 1 -3.75 1.61 35.71
CA MET A 1 -4.93 2.49 35.80
C MET A 1 -5.75 2.31 34.53
N MET A 2 -6.97 1.79 34.62
CA MET A 2 -7.93 1.87 33.52
C MET A 2 -8.42 3.31 33.49
N ASN A 3 -8.02 4.08 32.47
CA ASN A 3 -8.61 5.38 32.22
C ASN A 3 -10.08 5.14 31.84
N MET A 4 -11.01 5.67 32.63
CA MET A 4 -12.42 5.70 32.23
C MET A 4 -12.54 6.62 31.02
N ILE A 5 -12.98 6.04 29.90
CA ILE A 5 -13.20 6.80 28.67
C ILE A 5 -14.61 7.36 28.74
N GLU A 6 -14.72 8.68 28.76
CA GLU A 6 -16.00 9.36 28.68
C GLU A 6 -16.44 9.44 27.21
N ILE A 7 -17.55 8.80 26.88
CA ILE A 7 -18.09 8.76 25.51
C ILE A 7 -19.16 9.85 25.38
N PRO A 8 -19.00 10.83 24.47
CA PRO A 8 -20.01 11.87 24.25
C PRO A 8 -21.40 11.30 23.95
N GLU A 9 -22.44 11.87 24.55
CA GLU A 9 -23.84 11.41 24.40
C GLU A 9 -24.30 11.31 22.94
N LYS A 10 -23.77 12.18 22.07
CA LYS A 10 -24.06 12.18 20.63
C LYS A 10 -23.67 10.85 19.95
N ILE A 11 -22.58 10.20 20.40
CA ILE A 11 -22.08 8.94 19.81
C ILE A 11 -22.27 7.72 20.73
N LYS A 12 -22.69 7.92 21.98
CA LYS A 12 -22.85 6.87 23.00
C LYS A 12 -23.76 5.74 22.53
N LYS A 13 -24.88 6.07 21.87
CA LYS A 13 -25.79 5.08 21.27
C LYS A 13 -25.09 4.24 20.19
N GLU A 14 -24.23 4.83 19.37
CA GLU A 14 -23.49 4.12 18.31
C GLU A 14 -22.44 3.18 18.89
N VAL A 15 -21.67 3.65 19.88
CA VAL A 15 -20.66 2.85 20.56
C VAL A 15 -21.29 1.67 21.29
N ASN A 16 -22.40 1.89 21.99
CA ASN A 16 -23.13 0.83 22.66
C ASN A 16 -23.69 -0.21 21.68
N LYS A 17 -24.19 0.21 20.50
CA LYS A 17 -24.60 -0.72 19.42
C LYS A 17 -23.46 -1.61 18.92
N LYS A 18 -22.20 -1.19 19.08
CA LYS A 18 -21.00 -1.96 18.71
C LYS A 18 -20.42 -2.77 19.88
N GLY A 19 -21.08 -2.77 21.05
CA GLY A 19 -20.67 -3.53 22.23
C GLY A 19 -19.70 -2.80 23.15
N GLY A 20 -19.65 -1.46 23.12
CA GLY A 20 -18.77 -0.65 23.95
C GLY A 20 -17.42 -0.34 23.30
N PHE A 21 -16.68 0.60 23.88
CA PHE A 21 -15.39 1.05 23.34
C PHE A 21 -14.34 -0.08 23.35
N GLU A 22 -14.33 -0.88 24.40
CA GLU A 22 -13.40 -2.01 24.57
C GLU A 22 -13.58 -3.04 23.46
N LYS A 23 -14.83 -3.30 23.05
CA LYS A 23 -15.13 -4.21 21.94
C LYS A 23 -14.62 -3.63 20.62
N ILE A 24 -14.82 -2.34 20.39
CA ILE A 24 -14.31 -1.63 19.20
C ILE A 24 -12.77 -1.69 19.17
N ALA A 25 -12.10 -1.37 20.29
CA ALA A 25 -10.65 -1.40 20.39
C ALA A 25 -10.08 -2.79 20.10
N SER A 26 -10.66 -3.83 20.72
CA SER A 26 -10.24 -5.22 20.49
C SER A 26 -10.46 -5.70 19.05
N MET A 27 -11.44 -5.14 18.34
CA MET A 27 -11.67 -5.44 16.92
C MET A 27 -10.54 -4.88 16.04
N VAL A 28 -10.01 -3.71 16.38
CA VAL A 28 -8.92 -3.07 15.63
C VAL A 28 -7.64 -3.90 15.74
N GLU A 29 -7.26 -4.30 16.95
CA GLU A 29 -6.05 -5.09 17.20
C GLU A 29 -6.06 -6.43 16.45
N LYS A 30 -7.23 -7.08 16.35
CA LYS A 30 -7.37 -8.36 15.63
C LYS A 30 -7.24 -8.22 14.12
N LYS A 31 -7.58 -7.06 13.54
CA LYS A 31 -7.55 -6.85 12.09
C LYS A 31 -6.21 -6.31 11.58
N ILE A 32 -5.51 -5.52 12.37
CA ILE A 32 -4.25 -4.88 11.94
C ILE A 32 -3.08 -5.84 12.16
N SER A 33 -2.78 -6.65 11.14
CA SER A 33 -1.58 -7.48 11.15
C SER A 33 -0.33 -6.70 10.75
N LYS A 34 0.86 -7.18 11.15
CA LYS A 34 2.15 -6.61 10.70
C LYS A 34 2.26 -6.55 9.17
N ARG A 35 1.73 -7.57 8.48
CA ARG A 35 1.69 -7.63 7.01
C ARG A 35 0.81 -6.52 6.44
N PHE A 36 -0.38 -6.29 7.01
CA PHE A 36 -1.26 -5.21 6.56
C PHE A 36 -0.59 -3.84 6.74
N VAL A 37 0.07 -3.60 7.87
CA VAL A 37 0.83 -2.37 8.10
C VAL A 37 1.96 -2.19 7.08
N SER A 38 2.72 -3.26 6.78
CA SER A 38 3.79 -3.23 5.77
C SER A 38 3.25 -2.90 4.37
N PHE A 39 2.15 -3.54 3.99
CA PHE A 39 1.47 -3.30 2.73
C PHE A 39 1.04 -1.83 2.57
N ILE A 40 0.36 -1.28 3.59
CA ILE A 40 -0.07 0.13 3.58
C ILE A 40 1.13 1.08 3.56
N LYS A 41 2.18 0.84 4.36
CA LYS A 41 3.42 1.63 4.32
C LYS A 41 4.11 1.57 2.96
N THR A 42 3.97 0.46 2.25
CA THR A 42 4.52 0.31 0.91
C THR A 42 3.72 1.09 -0.13
N ILE A 43 2.41 1.21 0.04
CA ILE A 43 1.56 1.99 -0.87
C ILE A 43 1.61 3.48 -0.55
N ALA A 44 1.74 3.88 0.72
CA ALA A 44 1.71 5.26 1.19
C ALA A 44 2.98 6.07 0.81
N ASN A 45 3.26 6.17 -0.49
CA ASN A 45 4.32 6.97 -1.06
C ASN A 45 3.89 7.43 -2.45
N GLU A 46 4.00 8.72 -2.72
CA GLU A 46 3.49 9.37 -3.94
C GLU A 46 4.01 8.71 -5.24
N LYS A 47 5.30 8.40 -5.32
CA LYS A 47 5.91 7.79 -6.51
C LYS A 47 5.42 6.36 -6.73
N ARG A 48 5.30 5.57 -5.65
CA ARG A 48 4.74 4.21 -5.71
C ARG A 48 3.26 4.23 -6.11
N LEU A 49 2.46 5.16 -5.62
CA LEU A 49 1.07 5.33 -6.07
C LEU A 49 0.97 5.67 -7.55
N LYS A 50 1.82 6.60 -8.05
CA LYS A 50 1.89 6.93 -9.49
C LYS A 50 2.25 5.69 -10.33
N ILE A 51 3.21 4.89 -9.87
CA ILE A 51 3.59 3.63 -10.54
C ILE A 51 2.42 2.63 -10.55
N ILE A 52 1.74 2.42 -9.41
CA ILE A 52 0.59 1.52 -9.33
C ILE A 52 -0.52 1.97 -10.28
N TYR A 53 -0.89 3.25 -10.22
CA TYR A 53 -1.95 3.82 -11.05
C TYR A 53 -1.66 3.67 -12.54
N VAL A 54 -0.43 3.99 -12.98
CA VAL A 54 -0.11 3.90 -14.41
C VAL A 54 -0.01 2.46 -14.89
N LEU A 55 0.45 1.53 -14.04
CA LEU A 55 0.53 0.10 -14.39
C LEU A 55 -0.85 -0.58 -14.44
N ASP A 56 -1.85 -0.04 -13.73
CA ASP A 56 -3.26 -0.44 -13.91
C ASP A 56 -3.79 -0.07 -15.30
N LYS A 57 -3.25 0.98 -15.92
CA LYS A 57 -3.67 1.45 -17.25
C LYS A 57 -2.83 0.91 -18.39
N GLN A 58 -1.52 0.73 -18.19
CA GLN A 58 -0.59 0.35 -19.23
C GLN A 58 0.67 -0.33 -18.67
N ARG A 59 1.10 -1.41 -19.32
CA ARG A 59 2.40 -2.04 -19.03
C ARG A 59 3.52 -1.09 -19.42
N MET A 60 4.44 -0.82 -18.50
CA MET A 60 5.57 0.07 -18.72
C MET A 60 6.89 -0.58 -18.35
N CYS A 61 7.93 -0.29 -19.12
CA CYS A 61 9.29 -0.60 -18.69
C CYS A 61 9.73 0.37 -17.59
N VAL A 62 10.76 -0.01 -16.83
CA VAL A 62 11.32 0.82 -15.77
C VAL A 62 11.80 2.19 -16.26
N CYS A 63 12.26 2.32 -17.50
CA CYS A 63 12.69 3.61 -18.06
C CYS A 63 11.51 4.58 -18.20
N MET A 64 10.35 4.10 -18.66
CA MET A 64 9.12 4.90 -18.75
C MET A 64 8.66 5.33 -17.35
N LEU A 65 8.68 4.42 -16.37
CA LEU A 65 8.30 4.71 -14.99
C LEU A 65 9.25 5.72 -14.33
N ALA A 66 10.56 5.63 -14.61
CA ALA A 66 11.55 6.57 -14.12
C ALA A 66 11.29 7.99 -14.66
N LYS A 67 11.00 8.11 -15.96
CA LYS A 67 10.60 9.37 -16.59
C LYS A 67 9.30 9.93 -16.00
N LEU A 68 8.27 9.09 -15.88
CA LEU A 68 6.95 9.49 -15.35
C LEU A 68 7.02 9.95 -13.88
N THR A 69 7.81 9.27 -13.06
CA THR A 69 7.95 9.60 -11.63
C THR A 69 8.99 10.69 -11.35
N ASN A 70 9.63 11.23 -12.38
CA ASN A 70 10.78 12.13 -12.28
C ASN A 70 11.80 11.61 -11.24
N SER A 71 12.25 10.37 -11.45
CA SER A 71 13.17 9.67 -10.56
C SER A 71 14.40 9.19 -11.32
N PRO A 72 15.60 9.21 -10.71
CA PRO A 72 16.71 8.41 -11.19
C PRO A 72 16.31 6.94 -11.31
N TYR A 73 16.90 6.25 -12.29
CA TYR A 73 16.61 4.83 -12.55
C TYR A 73 16.75 3.96 -11.29
N SER A 74 17.83 4.15 -10.52
CA SER A 74 18.09 3.40 -9.28
C SER A 74 16.96 3.55 -8.25
N LYS A 75 16.44 4.77 -8.08
CA LYS A 75 15.33 5.06 -7.17
C LYS A 75 14.00 4.50 -7.68
N CYS A 76 13.75 4.58 -8.98
CA CYS A 76 12.58 3.95 -9.58
C CYS A 76 12.62 2.43 -9.45
N SER A 77 13.78 1.81 -9.70
CA SER A 77 14.01 0.37 -9.53
C SER A 77 13.76 -0.04 -8.07
N TYR A 78 14.27 0.72 -7.09
CA TYR A 78 13.99 0.49 -5.68
C TYR A 78 12.48 0.53 -5.34
N HIS A 79 11.74 1.51 -5.88
CA HIS A 79 10.29 1.58 -5.69
C HIS A 79 9.57 0.35 -6.27
N ILE A 80 9.96 -0.11 -7.46
CA ILE A 80 9.39 -1.30 -8.11
C ILE A 80 9.72 -2.56 -7.30
N SER A 81 10.95 -2.71 -6.79
CA SER A 81 11.34 -3.84 -5.94
C SER A 81 10.50 -3.91 -4.67
N LYS A 82 10.29 -2.79 -3.98
CA LYS A 82 9.42 -2.74 -2.79
C LYS A 82 7.97 -3.10 -3.11
N LEU A 83 7.44 -2.63 -4.23
CA LEU A 83 6.10 -2.99 -4.68
C LEU A 83 6.00 -4.49 -5.04
N LYS A 84 7.06 -5.07 -5.61
CA LYS A 84 7.12 -6.51 -5.94
C LYS A 84 7.24 -7.38 -4.70
N GLU A 85 8.04 -6.99 -3.71
CA GLU A 85 8.20 -7.67 -2.41
C GLU A 85 6.86 -7.81 -1.68
N GLU A 86 6.02 -6.77 -1.73
CA GLU A 86 4.65 -6.80 -1.17
C GLU A 86 3.60 -7.42 -2.10
N GLY A 87 4.01 -7.90 -3.28
CA GLY A 87 3.12 -8.55 -4.26
C GLY A 87 2.16 -7.61 -5.00
N ILE A 88 2.38 -6.29 -4.94
CA ILE A 88 1.52 -5.26 -5.55
C ILE A 88 1.71 -5.20 -7.07
N VAL A 89 2.93 -5.43 -7.56
CA VAL A 89 3.24 -5.42 -9.00
C VAL A 89 3.95 -6.70 -9.41
N LYS A 90 3.81 -7.06 -10.69
CA LYS A 90 4.55 -8.16 -11.32
C LYS A 90 5.49 -7.60 -12.37
N ALA A 91 6.69 -8.18 -12.46
CA ALA A 91 7.67 -7.83 -13.48
C ALA A 91 7.98 -9.07 -14.32
N LYS A 92 8.02 -8.90 -15.65
CA LYS A 92 8.44 -9.93 -16.60
C LYS A 92 9.61 -9.38 -17.42
N LYS A 93 10.65 -10.19 -17.61
CA LYS A 93 11.72 -9.88 -18.56
C LYS A 93 11.16 -10.05 -19.98
N LEU A 94 11.27 -9.02 -20.79
CA LEU A 94 10.98 -9.11 -22.22
C LEU A 94 12.25 -9.63 -22.91
N GLU A 95 12.13 -10.74 -23.63
CA GLU A 95 13.17 -11.18 -24.57
C GLU A 95 13.00 -10.34 -25.83
N ILE A 96 13.97 -9.49 -26.11
CA ILE A 96 14.03 -8.79 -27.40
C ILE A 96 14.64 -9.82 -28.34
N LEU A 97 13.85 -10.34 -29.29
CA LEU A 97 14.35 -11.26 -30.31
C LEU A 97 15.55 -10.63 -31.00
N GLN A 98 16.75 -11.17 -30.77
CA GLN A 98 17.88 -10.91 -31.65
C GLN A 98 17.59 -11.70 -32.93
N TYR A 99 17.00 -11.03 -33.92
CA TYR A 99 17.08 -11.52 -35.29
C TYR A 99 18.53 -11.35 -35.75
N ILE A 100 19.23 -12.47 -35.93
CA ILE A 100 20.50 -12.57 -36.63
C ILE A 100 20.16 -13.25 -37.96
N HIS A 101 20.42 -12.55 -39.07
CA HIS A 101 20.51 -13.17 -40.39
C HIS A 101 21.94 -13.68 -40.60
#